data_AF-A0A923B4G5-F1
#
_entry.id   AF-A0A923B4G5-F1
#
_cell.length_a   1.000
_cell.length_b   1.000
_cell.length_c   1.000
_cell.angle_alpha   90.00
_cell.angle_beta   90.00
_cell.angle_gamma   90.00
#
_symmetry.space_group_name_H-M   'P 1'
#
loop_
_entity.id
_entity.type
_entity.pdbx_description
1 polymer ?
#
loop_
_entity_poly.entity_id
_entity_poly.type
_entity_poly.pdbx_seq_one_letter_code
_entity_poly.pdbx_strand_id
1 'polypeptide(L)'
;MGQSRAGFGGTISSIISREPSRSTSHTAWAPHMIRPTTCPICNHVAQPVASNIYFPFCSERCKVVDFSRWWDGKYQIVDTLDDDKLLEIQEQQQPGNDEGYEE
;
A
#
# COMPACT_ATOMS: atom_id res chain seq x y z
N MET A 1 -22.88 72.52 29.73
CA MET A 1 -21.48 72.99 29.76
C MET A 1 -20.65 72.18 28.77
N GLY A 2 -19.76 72.83 28.00
CA GLY A 2 -18.65 72.23 27.21
C GLY A 2 -19.01 71.86 25.76
N GLN A 3 -18.90 72.74 24.73
CA GLN A 3 -17.68 73.14 23.97
C GLN A 3 -16.97 71.91 23.32
N SER A 4 -17.01 71.63 22.01
CA SER A 4 -16.55 72.33 20.79
C SER A 4 -15.02 72.27 20.52
N ARG A 5 -14.70 72.05 19.23
CA ARG A 5 -13.42 72.13 18.47
C ARG A 5 -12.58 70.84 18.42
N ALA A 6 -12.39 70.16 17.28
CA ALA A 6 -11.75 70.51 15.98
C ALA A 6 -10.22 70.41 16.00
N GLY A 7 -9.66 69.59 15.10
CA GLY A 7 -8.50 70.02 14.30
C GLY A 7 -7.26 69.11 14.23
N PHE A 8 -6.98 68.69 12.99
CA PHE A 8 -5.68 68.72 12.29
C PHE A 8 -4.52 67.77 12.67
N GLY A 9 -4.15 66.95 11.68
CA GLY A 9 -2.90 67.16 10.93
C GLY A 9 -1.66 66.38 11.36
N GLY A 10 -1.03 65.69 10.40
CA GLY A 10 0.31 65.11 10.50
C GLY A 10 0.48 63.89 9.59
N THR A 11 0.57 64.05 8.27
CA THR A 11 1.80 64.06 7.44
C THR A 11 2.72 62.84 7.58
N ILE A 12 2.58 61.94 6.60
CA ILE A 12 3.62 61.25 5.81
C ILE A 12 5.06 61.29 6.34
N SER A 13 5.63 60.11 6.67
CA SER A 13 6.82 59.59 5.97
C SER A 13 7.21 58.20 6.45
N SER A 14 7.15 57.25 5.51
CA SER A 14 8.21 56.31 5.17
C SER A 14 9.00 55.67 6.32
N ILE A 15 8.77 54.38 6.56
CA ILE A 15 9.84 53.39 6.36
C ILE A 15 9.24 52.00 6.14
N ILE A 16 9.62 51.45 5.00
CA ILE A 16 9.39 50.11 4.52
C ILE A 16 10.13 49.14 5.46
N SER A 17 9.40 48.47 6.35
CA SER A 17 9.84 47.15 6.82
C SER A 17 9.18 46.12 5.91
N ARG A 18 9.86 45.85 4.79
CA ARG A 18 9.67 44.61 4.03
C ARG A 18 9.99 43.46 4.98
N GLU A 19 8.98 42.90 5.61
CA GLU A 19 9.08 41.57 6.17
C GLU A 19 9.37 40.63 4.98
N PRO A 20 10.45 39.83 4.99
CA PRO A 20 10.55 38.77 4.03
C PRO A 20 9.42 37.80 4.36
N SER A 21 8.38 37.81 3.53
CA SER A 21 7.44 36.71 3.43
C SER A 21 8.28 35.48 3.09
N ARG A 22 8.75 34.76 4.12
CA ARG A 22 9.27 33.42 3.98
C ARG A 22 8.07 32.55 3.66
N SER A 23 7.64 32.65 2.40
CA SER A 23 6.81 31.69 1.72
C SER A 23 7.65 30.42 1.63
N THR A 24 7.71 29.67 2.73
CA THR A 24 8.06 28.26 2.68
C THR A 24 6.91 27.57 1.95
N SER A 25 6.94 27.67 0.63
CA SER A 25 6.30 26.74 -0.29
C SER A 25 7.00 25.39 -0.13
N HIS A 26 6.85 24.77 1.04
CA HIS A 26 6.93 23.32 1.11
C HIS A 26 5.67 22.89 0.38
N THR A 27 5.84 22.43 -0.85
CA THR A 27 4.83 21.64 -1.56
C THR A 27 4.27 20.66 -0.55
N ALA A 28 3.06 20.91 -0.05
CA ALA A 28 2.43 20.05 0.93
C ALA A 28 2.13 18.74 0.21
N TRP A 29 3.06 17.79 0.28
CA TRP A 29 2.83 16.43 -0.14
C TRP A 29 1.68 15.93 0.71
N ALA A 30 0.48 15.91 0.13
CA ALA A 30 -0.67 15.31 0.77
C ALA A 30 -0.24 13.91 1.24
N PRO A 31 -0.45 13.56 2.51
CA PRO A 31 -0.07 12.23 2.99
C PRO A 31 -0.76 11.21 2.09
N HIS A 32 0.01 10.24 1.57
CA HIS A 32 -0.58 9.10 0.89
C HIS A 32 -1.55 8.44 1.85
N MET A 33 -2.85 8.66 1.63
CA MET A 33 -3.93 8.01 2.36
C MET A 33 -3.89 6.52 2.01
N ILE A 34 -3.15 5.76 2.81
CA ILE A 34 -3.08 4.30 2.69
C ILE A 34 -4.50 3.78 2.88
N ARG A 35 -5.06 3.16 1.83
CA ARG A 35 -6.40 2.56 1.91
C ARG A 35 -6.36 1.43 2.94
N PRO A 36 -7.36 1.31 3.83
CA PRO A 36 -7.39 0.25 4.83
C PRO A 36 -7.44 -1.12 4.15
N THR A 37 -6.58 -2.05 4.60
CA THR A 37 -6.51 -3.41 4.07
C THR A 37 -7.68 -4.25 4.57
N THR A 38 -8.29 -5.04 3.69
CA THR A 38 -9.34 -6.00 4.04
C THR A 38 -8.74 -7.37 4.32
N CYS A 39 -9.28 -8.07 5.32
CA CYS A 39 -8.87 -9.43 5.64
C CYS A 39 -9.32 -10.39 4.51
N PRO A 40 -8.42 -11.20 3.94
CA PRO A 40 -8.74 -12.08 2.81
C PRO A 40 -9.64 -13.27 3.18
N ILE A 41 -9.86 -13.51 4.47
CA ILE A 41 -10.64 -14.65 4.97
C ILE A 41 -12.10 -14.29 5.27
N CYS A 42 -12.34 -13.10 5.83
CA CYS A 42 -13.66 -12.69 6.31
C CYS A 42 -14.09 -11.28 5.87
N ASN A 43 -13.29 -10.60 5.04
CA ASN A 43 -13.53 -9.27 4.48
C ASN A 43 -13.70 -8.12 5.48
N HIS A 44 -13.44 -8.35 6.77
CA HIS A 44 -13.38 -7.28 7.77
C HIS A 44 -12.12 -6.42 7.58
N VAL A 45 -12.16 -5.17 8.03
CA VAL A 45 -10.99 -4.28 8.01
C VAL A 45 -9.91 -4.85 8.93
N ALA A 46 -8.71 -5.08 8.37
CA ALA A 46 -7.54 -5.42 9.15
C ALA A 46 -6.92 -4.13 9.72
N GLN A 47 -6.68 -4.11 11.02
CA GLN A 47 -5.94 -3.02 11.63
C GLN A 47 -4.52 -2.94 11.05
N PRO A 48 -3.91 -1.74 10.98
CA PRO A 48 -2.56 -1.56 10.44
C PRO A 48 -1.51 -2.43 11.13
N VAL A 49 -0.43 -2.73 10.41
CA VAL A 49 0.69 -3.56 10.90
C VAL A 49 1.25 -3.10 12.26
N ALA A 50 1.20 -1.79 12.55
CA ALA A 50 1.68 -1.22 13.81
C ALA A 50 0.86 -1.66 15.04
N SER A 51 -0.42 -2.01 14.86
CA SER A 51 -1.32 -2.39 15.96
C SER A 51 -1.86 -3.83 15.85
N ASN A 52 -1.44 -4.58 14.84
CA ASN A 52 -1.96 -5.91 14.54
C ASN A 52 -0.86 -6.88 14.10
N ILE A 53 -0.47 -7.78 15.00
CA ILE A 53 0.53 -8.82 14.74
C ILE A 53 0.06 -9.88 13.73
N TYR A 54 -1.25 -9.95 13.47
CA TYR A 54 -1.84 -10.90 12.52
C TYR A 54 -2.07 -10.29 11.14
N PHE A 55 -1.64 -9.04 10.89
CA PHE A 55 -1.74 -8.41 9.58
C PHE A 55 -1.14 -9.31 8.48
N PRO A 56 -1.83 -9.56 7.35
CA PRO A 56 -3.01 -8.86 6.81
C PRO A 56 -4.38 -9.39 7.28
N PHE A 57 -4.41 -10.32 8.24
CA PHE A 57 -5.65 -10.85 8.80
C PHE A 57 -6.19 -9.97 9.93
N CYS A 58 -7.50 -9.97 10.16
CA CYS A 58 -8.11 -9.19 11.24
C CYS A 58 -7.91 -9.81 12.64
N SER A 59 -7.51 -11.08 12.72
CA SER A 59 -7.36 -11.84 13.97
C SER A 59 -6.55 -13.11 13.77
N GLU A 60 -6.10 -13.71 14.88
CA GLU A 60 -5.46 -15.03 14.90
C GLU A 60 -6.30 -16.12 14.23
N ARG A 61 -7.61 -16.13 14.52
CA ARG A 61 -8.55 -17.09 13.93
C ARG A 61 -8.46 -17.11 12.41
N CYS A 62 -8.41 -15.93 11.78
CA CYS A 62 -8.34 -15.83 10.32
C CYS A 62 -6.98 -16.30 9.78
N LYS A 63 -5.88 -16.03 10.48
CA LYS A 63 -4.55 -16.57 10.14
C LYS A 63 -4.54 -18.10 10.15
N VAL A 64 -5.12 -18.73 11.17
CA VAL A 64 -5.17 -20.19 11.28
C VAL A 64 -6.07 -20.81 10.21
N VAL A 65 -7.22 -20.19 9.92
CA VAL A 65 -8.10 -20.64 8.83
C VAL A 65 -7.41 -20.57 7.47
N ASP A 66 -6.66 -19.50 7.20
CA ASP A 66 -5.87 -19.41 5.97
C ASP A 66 -4.88 -20.57 5.89
N PHE A 67 -4.14 -20.83 6.97
CA PHE A 67 -3.21 -21.96 7.05
C PHE A 67 -3.89 -23.31 6.76
N SER A 68 -5.07 -23.57 7.32
CA SER A 68 -5.83 -24.79 7.01
C SER A 68 -6.19 -24.87 5.53
N ARG A 69 -6.58 -23.76 4.88
CA ARG A 69 -6.87 -23.75 3.44
C ARG A 69 -5.64 -24.06 2.58
N TRP A 70 -4.46 -23.58 2.98
CA TRP A 70 -3.20 -23.95 2.35
C TRP A 70 -2.93 -25.44 2.50
N TRP A 71 -3.04 -25.95 3.72
CA TRP A 71 -2.82 -27.36 4.02
C TRP A 71 -3.76 -28.28 3.25
N ASP A 72 -5.03 -27.89 3.14
CA ASP A 72 -6.05 -28.63 2.40
C ASP A 72 -5.94 -28.49 0.87
N GLY A 73 -4.91 -27.81 0.36
CA GLY A 73 -4.70 -27.61 -1.07
C GLY A 73 -5.78 -26.75 -1.75
N LYS A 74 -6.49 -25.89 -1.00
CA LYS A 74 -7.55 -25.03 -1.56
C LYS A 74 -7.01 -23.91 -2.43
N TYR A 75 -5.75 -23.54 -2.23
CA TYR A 75 -5.04 -22.59 -3.06
C TYR A 75 -4.23 -23.36 -4.11
N GLN A 76 -4.84 -23.55 -5.28
CA GLN A 76 -4.23 -24.22 -6.43
C GLN A 76 -4.43 -23.38 -7.68
N ILE A 77 -3.40 -23.32 -8.52
CA ILE A 77 -3.48 -22.77 -9.86
C ILE A 77 -3.76 -23.97 -10.77
N VAL A 78 -4.93 -23.98 -11.39
CA VAL A 78 -5.35 -25.05 -12.28
C VAL A 78 -5.23 -24.55 -13.71
N ASP A 79 -4.41 -25.23 -14.50
CA ASP A 79 -4.37 -25.06 -15.93
C ASP A 79 -5.15 -26.18 -16.62
N THR A 80 -5.76 -25.84 -17.75
CA THR A 80 -6.33 -26.85 -18.65
C THR A 80 -5.20 -27.58 -19.36
N LEU A 81 -5.27 -28.91 -19.36
CA LEU A 81 -4.41 -29.78 -20.15
C LEU A 81 -5.06 -30.00 -21.52
N ASP A 82 -4.45 -29.45 -22.55
CA ASP A 82 -4.72 -29.77 -23.95
C ASP A 82 -3.64 -30.73 -24.49
N ASP A 83 -3.87 -31.30 -25.67
CA ASP A 83 -2.97 -32.29 -26.25
C ASP A 83 -1.55 -31.73 -26.43
N ASP A 84 -1.41 -30.45 -26.80
CA ASP A 84 -0.12 -29.78 -26.98
C ASP A 84 0.65 -29.71 -25.64
N LYS A 85 -0.01 -29.26 -24.56
CA LYS A 85 0.60 -29.23 -23.22
C LYS A 85 0.92 -30.63 -22.68
N LEU A 86 0.10 -31.63 -22.99
CA LEU A 86 0.37 -33.01 -22.57
C LEU A 86 1.63 -33.57 -23.24
N LEU A 87 1.82 -33.28 -24.53
CA LEU A 87 3.03 -33.66 -25.27
C LEU A 87 4.27 -32.97 -24.69
N GLU A 88 4.18 -31.67 -24.40
CA GLU A 88 5.27 -30.91 -23.77
C GLU A 88 5.66 -31.49 -22.39
N ILE A 89 4.68 -31.81 -21.54
CA ILE A 89 4.93 -32.41 -20.21
C ILE A 89 5.56 -33.80 -20.36
N GLN A 90 5.14 -34.61 -21.33
CA GLN A 90 5.69 -35.95 -21.56
C GLN A 90 7.15 -35.91 -22.04
N GLU A 91 7.48 -35.01 -22.96
CA GLU A 91 8.87 -34.85 -23.43
C GLU A 91 9.81 -34.39 -22.32
N GLN A 92 9.35 -33.52 -21.41
CA GLN A 92 10.15 -33.06 -20.27
C GLN A 92 10.40 -34.14 -19.22
N GLN A 93 9.52 -35.14 -19.12
CA GLN A 93 9.62 -36.21 -18.14
C GLN A 93 10.43 -37.41 -18.63
N GLN A 94 10.90 -37.41 -19.88
CA GLN A 94 11.73 -38.48 -20.40
C GLN A 94 13.10 -38.45 -19.68
N PRO A 95 13.43 -39.45 -18.83
CA PRO A 95 14.80 -39.55 -18.33
C PRO A 95 15.69 -39.73 -19.56
N GLY A 96 16.74 -38.92 -19.66
CA GLY A 96 17.70 -39.00 -20.76
C GLY A 96 18.10 -40.45 -20.96
N ASN A 97 17.79 -40.98 -22.13
CA ASN A 97 18.28 -42.25 -22.64
C ASN A 97 19.79 -42.11 -22.87
N ASP A 98 20.55 -42.08 -21.77
CA ASP A 98 21.98 -42.38 -21.71
C ASP A 98 22.13 -43.90 -21.64
N GLU A 99 21.82 -44.56 -22.77
CA GLU A 99 22.35 -45.89 -23.04
C GLU A 99 23.81 -45.72 -23.49
N GLY A 100 24.67 -45.40 -22.52
CA GLY A 100 26.12 -45.39 -22.65
C GLY A 100 26.71 -46.78 -22.43
N TYR A 101 26.88 -47.49 -23.55
CA TYR A 101 27.59 -48.74 -23.83
C TYR A 101 28.70 -49.13 -22.82
N GLU A 102 28.56 -50.33 -22.23
CA GLU A 102 29.69 -51.07 -21.65
C GLU A 102 30.62 -51.55 -22.79
N GLU A 103 31.91 -51.19 -22.72
CA GLU A 103 33.04 -52.09 -23.04
C GLU A 103 34.31 -51.68 -22.26
#